data_AF-A0A7X8EEG0-F1
#
_entry.id   AF-A0A7X8EEG0-F1
#
_cell.length_a   1.000
_cell.length_b   1.000
_cell.length_c   1.000
_cell.angle_alpha   90.00
_cell.angle_beta   90.00
_cell.angle_gamma   90.00
#
_symmetry.space_group_name_H-M   'P 1'
#
loop_
_entity.id
_entity.type
_entity.pdbx_description
1 polymer ?
#
loop_
_entity_poly.entity_id
_entity_poly.type
_entity_poly.pdbx_seq_one_letter_code
_entity_poly.pdbx_strand_id
1 'polypeptide(L)'
;MLDAIENKHRLLTNYLKLAIPILAVMLVLGIVIIIISSSFLFTEIQSNNMNVARHILDHASAIFNEIHVLSLNFGNHSLIKSGQLELLQEEGYSSERKAVEQEFLYYLQNHTNSRPYIHSGY
;
A
#
# COMPACT_ATOMS: atom_id res chain seq x y z
N MET A 1 -61.29 19.04 36.67
CA MET A 1 -60.11 19.58 35.95
C MET A 1 -58.79 19.17 36.63
N LEU A 2 -58.73 19.10 37.97
CA LEU A 2 -57.59 18.50 38.71
C LEU A 2 -57.34 17.01 38.36
N ASP A 3 -58.38 16.17 38.32
CA ASP A 3 -58.25 14.72 38.07
C ASP A 3 -57.62 14.37 36.70
N ALA A 4 -57.82 15.22 35.70
CA ALA A 4 -57.24 15.02 34.37
C ALA A 4 -55.72 15.27 34.36
N ILE A 5 -55.24 16.20 35.19
CA ILE A 5 -53.81 16.50 35.34
C ILE A 5 -53.13 15.38 36.13
N GLU A 6 -53.77 14.90 37.20
CA GLU A 6 -53.26 13.80 38.02
C GLU A 6 -53.12 12.49 37.24
N ASN A 7 -54.13 12.14 36.42
CA ASN A 7 -54.07 10.97 35.53
C ASN A 7 -52.96 11.09 34.47
N LYS A 8 -52.75 12.29 33.91
CA LYS A 8 -51.69 12.55 32.93
C LYS A 8 -50.30 12.40 33.55
N HIS A 9 -50.12 12.87 34.79
CA HIS A 9 -48.88 12.73 35.53
C HIS A 9 -48.58 11.26 35.87
N ARG A 10 -49.61 10.49 36.24
CA ARG A 10 -49.48 9.06 36.57
C ARG A 10 -49.14 8.20 35.33
N LEU A 11 -49.75 8.51 34.18
CA LEU A 11 -49.41 7.89 32.90
C LEU A 11 -47.97 8.19 32.48
N LEU A 12 -47.54 9.45 32.58
CA LEU A 12 -46.17 9.85 32.26
C LEU A 12 -45.15 9.13 33.15
N THR A 13 -45.41 9.06 34.45
CA THR A 13 -44.51 8.40 35.42
C THR A 13 -44.38 6.90 35.12
N ASN A 14 -45.48 6.24 34.77
CA ASN A 14 -45.46 4.82 34.40
C ASN A 14 -44.74 4.59 33.07
N TYR A 15 -44.92 5.47 32.09
CA TYR A 15 -44.19 5.41 30.83
C TYR A 15 -42.68 5.60 31.03
N LEU A 16 -42.26 6.57 31.85
CA LEU A 16 -40.84 6.77 32.19
C LEU A 16 -40.24 5.56 32.91
N LYS A 17 -40.98 4.95 33.84
CA LYS A 17 -40.54 3.73 34.54
C LYS A 17 -40.28 2.56 33.59
N LEU A 18 -40.96 2.52 32.44
CA LEU A 18 -40.71 1.53 31.39
C LEU A 18 -39.58 1.97 30.44
N ALA A 19 -39.60 3.23 30.00
CA ALA A 19 -38.70 3.74 28.98
C ALA A 19 -37.25 3.86 29.45
N ILE A 20 -37.02 4.32 30.68
CA ILE A 20 -35.67 4.52 31.25
C ILE A 20 -34.84 3.23 31.26
N PRO A 21 -35.31 2.08 31.79
CA PRO A 21 -34.52 0.86 31.78
C PRO A 21 -34.26 0.33 30.37
N ILE A 22 -35.21 0.48 29.44
CA ILE A 22 -34.99 0.10 28.03
C ILE A 22 -33.90 0.95 27.40
N LEU A 23 -33.92 2.26 27.65
CA LEU A 23 -32.93 3.21 27.14
C LEU A 23 -31.55 2.94 27.75
N ALA A 24 -31.49 2.60 29.05
CA ALA A 24 -30.25 2.19 29.72
C ALA A 24 -29.65 0.93 29.07
N VAL A 25 -30.46 -0.10 28.80
CA VAL A 25 -30.01 -1.32 28.12
C VAL A 25 -29.52 -1.02 26.71
N MET A 26 -30.25 -0.19 25.94
CA MET A 26 -29.82 0.23 24.60
C MET A 26 -28.51 1.02 24.62
N LEU A 27 -28.29 1.88 25.61
CA LEU A 27 -27.03 2.61 25.76
C LEU A 27 -25.87 1.67 26.06
N VAL A 28 -26.05 0.70 26.97
CA VAL A 28 -25.01 -0.29 27.28
C VAL A 28 -24.67 -1.11 26.04
N LEU A 29 -25.67 -1.59 25.30
CA LEU A 29 -25.47 -2.29 24.04
C LEU A 29 -24.73 -1.44 23.01
N GLY A 30 -25.12 -0.17 22.86
CA GLY A 30 -24.45 0.78 21.97
C GLY A 30 -22.98 0.96 22.32
N ILE A 31 -22.67 1.14 23.62
CA ILE A 31 -21.30 1.27 24.11
C ILE A 31 -20.48 0.02 23.79
N VAL A 32 -21.04 -1.17 24.04
CA VAL A 32 -20.36 -2.45 23.75
C VAL A 32 -20.05 -2.58 22.26
N ILE A 33 -21.02 -2.25 21.39
CA ILE A 33 -20.83 -2.30 19.94
C ILE A 33 -19.71 -1.36 19.50
N ILE A 34 -19.69 -0.13 20.02
CA ILE A 34 -18.66 0.86 19.70
C ILE A 34 -17.27 0.36 20.11
N ILE A 35 -17.14 -0.20 21.32
CA ILE A 35 -15.85 -0.72 21.82
C ILE A 35 -15.35 -1.86 20.92
N ILE A 36 -16.20 -2.84 20.62
CA ILE A 36 -15.82 -3.99 19.78
C ILE A 36 -15.43 -3.51 18.37
N SER A 37 -16.25 -2.67 17.76
CA SER A 37 -16.02 -2.17 16.40
C SER A 37 -14.75 -1.36 16.31
N SER A 38 -14.47 -0.50 17.31
CA SER A 38 -13.25 0.30 17.35
C SER A 38 -12.00 -0.57 17.48
N SER A 39 -12.03 -1.60 18.32
CA SER A 39 -10.90 -2.53 18.47
C SER A 39 -10.64 -3.33 17.19
N PHE A 40 -11.70 -3.80 16.54
CA PHE A 40 -11.60 -4.50 15.26
C PHE A 40 -11.00 -3.62 14.17
N LEU A 41 -11.52 -2.40 13.99
CA LEU A 41 -11.02 -1.45 12.99
C LEU A 41 -9.56 -1.08 13.23
N PHE A 42 -9.17 -0.85 14.49
CA PHE A 42 -7.78 -0.53 14.81
C PHE A 42 -6.83 -1.69 14.44
N THR A 43 -7.23 -2.92 14.76
CA THR A 43 -6.46 -4.12 14.42
C THR A 43 -6.32 -4.29 12.91
N GLU A 44 -7.41 -4.09 12.17
CA GLU A 44 -7.42 -4.21 10.72
C GLU A 44 -6.55 -3.13 10.05
N ILE A 45 -6.63 -1.88 10.52
CA ILE A 45 -5.77 -0.79 10.04
C ILE A 45 -4.30 -1.10 10.30
N GLN A 46 -3.97 -1.60 11.50
CA GLN A 46 -2.59 -1.94 11.84
C GLN A 46 -2.06 -3.10 10.97
N SER A 47 -2.89 -4.13 10.77
CA SER A 47 -2.57 -5.27 9.89
C SER A 47 -2.34 -4.81 8.44
N ASN A 48 -3.25 -3.98 7.91
CA ASN A 48 -3.13 -3.43 6.57
C ASN A 48 -1.87 -2.57 6.40
N ASN A 49 -1.58 -1.68 7.35
CA ASN A 49 -0.36 -0.87 7.32
C ASN A 49 0.91 -1.72 7.34
N MET A 50 0.92 -2.80 8.13
CA MET A 50 2.04 -3.74 8.17
C MET A 50 2.23 -4.45 6.83
N ASN A 51 1.14 -4.87 6.19
CA ASN A 51 1.19 -5.53 4.88
C ASN A 51 1.68 -4.57 3.80
N VAL A 52 1.18 -3.33 3.77
CA VAL A 52 1.66 -2.29 2.84
C VAL A 52 3.16 -2.03 3.05
N ALA A 53 3.62 -1.92 4.30
CA ALA A 53 5.05 -1.75 4.59
C ALA A 53 5.91 -2.93 4.08
N ARG A 54 5.42 -4.17 4.23
CA ARG A 54 6.08 -5.36 3.68
C ARG A 54 6.15 -5.31 2.15
N HIS A 55 5.04 -4.99 1.48
CA HIS A 55 5.04 -4.84 0.02
C HIS A 55 6.02 -3.77 -0.46
N ILE A 56 6.10 -2.63 0.24
CA ILE A 56 7.08 -1.59 -0.08
C ILE A 56 8.51 -2.12 0.09
N LEU A 57 8.79 -2.86 1.17
CA LEU A 57 10.11 -3.46 1.42
C LEU A 57 10.48 -4.47 0.32
N ASP A 58 9.54 -5.34 -0.07
CA ASP A 58 9.75 -6.34 -1.10
C ASP A 58 10.02 -5.69 -2.47
N HIS A 59 9.22 -4.67 -2.82
CA HIS A 59 9.43 -3.91 -4.05
C HIS A 59 10.75 -3.13 -4.04
N ALA A 60 11.11 -2.49 -2.92
CA ALA A 60 12.39 -1.82 -2.80
C ALA A 60 13.57 -2.81 -2.95
N SER A 61 13.47 -3.98 -2.32
CA SER A 61 14.48 -5.04 -2.43
C SER A 61 14.60 -5.54 -3.87
N ALA A 62 13.49 -5.71 -4.58
CA ALA A 62 13.49 -6.08 -6.00
C ALA A 62 14.17 -5.02 -6.86
N ILE A 63 13.84 -3.73 -6.67
CA ILE A 63 14.46 -2.60 -7.39
C ILE A 63 15.97 -2.57 -7.13
N PHE A 64 16.40 -2.68 -5.87
CA PHE A 64 17.84 -2.68 -5.54
C PHE A 64 18.56 -3.88 -6.15
N ASN A 65 17.93 -5.05 -6.17
CA ASN A 65 18.50 -6.23 -6.82
C ASN A 65 18.60 -6.02 -8.34
N GLU A 66 17.60 -5.41 -8.98
CA GLU A 66 17.65 -5.04 -10.40
C GLU A 66 18.78 -4.05 -10.69
N ILE A 67 18.91 -2.99 -9.89
CA ILE A 67 20.01 -2.02 -9.99
C ILE A 67 21.36 -2.73 -9.85
N HIS A 68 21.48 -3.67 -8.90
CA HIS A 68 22.70 -4.42 -8.71
C HIS A 68 23.04 -5.31 -9.91
N VAL A 69 22.05 -6.02 -10.46
CA VAL A 69 22.22 -6.85 -11.67
C VAL A 69 22.59 -6.00 -12.88
N LEU A 70 21.91 -4.86 -13.08
CA LEU A 70 22.27 -3.90 -14.14
C LEU A 70 23.70 -3.39 -13.93
N SER A 71 24.08 -3.03 -12.71
CA SER A 71 25.45 -2.61 -12.39
C SER A 71 26.49 -3.70 -12.67
N LEU A 72 26.18 -4.98 -12.44
CA LEU A 72 27.07 -6.09 -12.75
C LEU A 72 27.18 -6.34 -14.26
N ASN A 73 26.06 -6.29 -14.98
CA ASN A 73 26.01 -6.49 -16.43
C ASN A 73 26.68 -5.33 -17.19
N PHE A 74 26.52 -4.09 -16.71
CA PHE A 74 27.07 -2.90 -17.35
C PHE A 74 28.46 -2.50 -16.84
N GLY A 75 28.79 -2.79 -15.57
CA GLY A 75 30.08 -2.42 -14.98
C GLY A 75 31.27 -3.21 -15.54
N ASN A 76 31.03 -4.43 -16.03
CA ASN A 76 32.05 -5.32 -16.59
C ASN A 76 32.04 -5.43 -18.13
N HIS A 77 31.06 -4.84 -18.84
CA HIS A 77 31.04 -4.86 -20.30
C HIS A 77 31.95 -3.74 -20.85
N SER A 78 33.12 -4.13 -21.37
CA SER A 78 34.12 -3.19 -21.93
C SER A 78 33.52 -2.27 -23.00
N LEU A 79 32.62 -2.79 -23.84
CA LEU A 79 31.89 -2.06 -24.89
C LEU A 79 30.98 -0.94 -24.37
N ILE A 80 30.37 -1.12 -23.19
CA ILE A 80 29.46 -0.12 -22.61
C ILE A 80 30.27 0.93 -21.85
N LYS A 81 31.39 0.53 -21.24
CA LYS A 81 32.33 1.44 -20.60
C LYS A 81 33.08 2.31 -21.61
N SER A 82 33.48 1.75 -22.76
CA SER A 82 34.06 2.51 -23.87
C SER A 82 33.01 3.32 -24.61
N GLY A 83 31.84 2.74 -24.89
CA GLY A 83 30.74 3.42 -25.57
C GLY A 83 30.17 4.59 -24.77
N GLN A 84 30.01 4.47 -23.44
CA GLN A 84 29.61 5.61 -22.60
C GLN A 84 30.65 6.73 -22.59
N LEU A 85 31.94 6.40 -22.60
CA LEU A 85 33.01 7.39 -22.65
C LEU A 85 33.07 8.09 -24.02
N GLU A 86 32.90 7.35 -25.11
CA GLU A 86 32.80 7.89 -26.47
C GLU A 86 31.55 8.76 -26.64
N LEU A 87 30.39 8.33 -26.12
CA LEU A 87 29.13 9.10 -26.15
C LEU A 87 29.19 10.40 -25.32
N LEU A 88 30.02 10.45 -24.27
CA LEU A 88 30.25 11.64 -23.46
C LEU A 88 31.31 12.58 -24.06
N GLN A 89 32.16 12.08 -24.97
CA GLN A 89 33.25 12.83 -25.61
C GLN A 89 32.90 13.33 -27.02
N GLU A 90 31.91 12.74 -27.70
CA GLU A 90 31.47 13.20 -29.03
C GLU A 90 30.43 14.33 -28.97
N GLU A 91 30.83 15.53 -29.42
CA GLU A 91 29.90 16.61 -29.74
C GLU A 91 29.18 16.35 -31.07
N GLY A 92 28.07 15.57 -31.04
CA GLY A 92 27.19 15.42 -32.20
C GLY A 92 26.43 14.09 -32.31
N TYR A 93 25.55 14.00 -33.31
CA TYR A 93 24.86 12.76 -33.69
C TYR A 93 25.61 12.07 -34.84
N SER A 94 26.66 11.30 -34.53
CA SER A 94 27.38 10.48 -35.51
C SER A 94 26.60 9.18 -35.84
N SER A 95 26.90 8.57 -36.99
CA SER A 95 26.33 7.27 -37.38
C SER A 95 26.84 6.13 -36.50
N GLU A 96 28.10 6.17 -36.05
CA GLU A 96 28.62 5.24 -35.04
C GLU A 96 27.82 5.34 -33.72
N ARG A 97 27.51 6.55 -33.25
CA ARG A 97 26.68 6.76 -32.05
C ARG A 97 25.33 6.07 -32.13
N LYS A 98 24.64 6.15 -33.28
CA LYS A 98 23.34 5.46 -33.48
C LYS A 98 23.48 3.94 -33.44
N ALA A 99 24.59 3.39 -33.96
CA ALA A 99 24.83 1.95 -33.92
C ALA A 99 25.09 1.47 -32.49
N VAL A 100 25.92 2.19 -31.73
CA VAL A 100 26.19 1.90 -30.31
C VAL A 100 24.92 2.04 -29.46
N GLU A 101 24.12 3.08 -29.70
CA GLU A 101 22.83 3.29 -29.02
C GLU A 101 21.82 2.20 -29.36
N GLN A 102 21.72 1.79 -30.63
CA GLN A 102 20.86 0.67 -31.04
C GLN A 102 21.31 -0.66 -30.43
N GLU A 103 22.61 -0.91 -30.36
CA GLU A 103 23.13 -2.13 -29.75
C GLU A 103 22.91 -2.14 -28.24
N PHE A 104 23.06 -0.99 -27.57
CA PHE A 104 22.71 -0.81 -26.16
C PHE A 104 21.21 -1.03 -25.90
N LEU A 105 20.34 -0.46 -26.74
CA LEU A 105 18.89 -0.66 -26.67
C LEU A 105 18.50 -2.12 -26.95
N TYR A 106 19.14 -2.77 -27.93
CA TYR A 106 18.94 -4.18 -28.23
C TYR A 106 19.34 -5.06 -27.03
N TYR A 107 20.47 -4.76 -26.37
CA TYR A 107 20.92 -5.48 -25.18
C TYR A 107 19.99 -5.31 -23.97
N LEU A 108 19.41 -4.12 -23.79
CA LEU A 108 18.39 -3.84 -22.76
C LEU A 108 17.07 -4.57 -23.03
N GLN A 109 16.69 -4.70 -24.30
CA GLN A 109 15.42 -5.31 -24.72
C GLN A 109 15.49 -6.85 -24.84
N ASN A 110 16.69 -7.43 -24.93
CA ASN A 110 16.84 -8.86 -25.14
C ASN A 110 16.51 -9.66 -23.87
N HIS A 111 15.49 -10.52 -23.97
CA HIS A 111 14.92 -11.29 -22.86
C HIS A 111 15.90 -12.28 -22.19
N THR A 112 17.04 -12.57 -22.84
CA THR A 112 18.08 -13.44 -22.29
C THR A 112 18.83 -12.80 -21.10
N ASN A 113 18.84 -11.46 -21.02
CA ASN A 113 19.42 -10.70 -19.91
C ASN A 113 18.40 -10.40 -18.79
N SER A 114 17.11 -10.42 -19.11
CA SER A 114 16.02 -10.44 -18.13
C SER A 114 15.70 -11.89 -17.77
N ARG A 115 16.46 -12.51 -16.86
CA ARG A 115 16.12 -13.86 -16.40
C ARG A 115 14.66 -13.90 -15.92
N PRO A 116 13.91 -14.99 -16.18
CA PRO A 116 12.58 -15.16 -15.64
C PRO A 116 12.69 -15.16 -14.11
N TYR A 117 11.96 -14.24 -13.50
CA TYR A 117 11.78 -14.11 -12.06
C TYR A 117 11.51 -15.48 -11.46
N ILE A 118 12.38 -15.95 -10.57
CA ILE A 118 12.00 -17.01 -9.64
C ILE A 118 10.99 -16.37 -8.69
N HIS A 119 9.71 -16.49 -9.05
CA HIS A 119 8.63 -16.42 -8.08
C HIS A 119 8.84 -17.59 -7.11
N SER A 120 9.37 -17.30 -5.92
CA SER A 120 9.06 -18.10 -4.74
C SER A 120 7.87 -17.44 -4.05
N GLY A 121 6.70 -17.51 -4.69
CA GLY A 121 5.44 -17.28 -4.02
C GLY A 121 4.94 -18.61 -3.46
N TYR A 122 5.00 -18.76 -2.13
CA TYR A 122 4.10 -19.55 -1.29
C TYR A 122 4.15 -18.98 0.12
#